data_AF-A0A0F9K0G2-F1
#
_entry.id   AF-A0A0F9K0G2-F1
#
_cell.length_a   1.000
_cell.length_b   1.000
_cell.length_c   1.000
_cell.angle_alpha   90.00
_cell.angle_beta   90.00
_cell.angle_gamma   90.00
#
_symmetry.space_group_name_H-M   'P 1'
#
loop_
_entity.id
_entity.type
_entity.pdbx_description
1 polymer ?
#
loop_
_entity_poly.entity_id
_entity_poly.type
_entity_poly.pdbx_seq_one_letter_code
_entity_poly.pdbx_strand_id
1 'polypeptide(L)'
;TRGEFEVTATQKALLREAMRRWNLRREFNEPIGQTLLTAWTGLGSATHYKPVVDAGLMEPVHGPNKGNSIWWKLTEKGVLAMILLGWTEGELYEEEIG
;
A
#
# COMPACT_ATOMS: atom_id res chain seq x y z
N THR A 1 -16.41 12.89 -18.08
CA THR A 1 -15.11 12.42 -18.60
C THR A 1 -14.51 11.48 -17.57
N ARG A 2 -14.60 10.17 -17.82
CA ARG A 2 -13.86 9.16 -17.05
C ARG A 2 -12.38 9.37 -17.35
N GLY A 3 -11.72 10.25 -16.59
CA GLY A 3 -10.27 10.26 -16.56
C GLY A 3 -9.88 8.89 -16.02
N GLU A 4 -9.39 8.03 -16.90
CA GLU A 4 -9.09 6.63 -16.59
C GLU A 4 -8.20 6.59 -15.37
N PHE A 5 -8.69 5.93 -14.33
CA PHE A 5 -7.87 5.58 -13.19
C PHE A 5 -6.89 4.51 -13.66
N GLU A 6 -5.83 4.93 -14.34
CA GLU A 6 -4.85 4.02 -14.94
C GLU A 6 -3.70 3.81 -13.94
N VAL A 7 -3.65 2.59 -13.40
CA VAL A 7 -2.55 2.14 -12.54
C VAL A 7 -1.59 1.35 -13.42
N THR A 8 -0.36 1.83 -13.55
CA THR A 8 0.69 1.14 -14.32
C THR A 8 1.08 -0.19 -13.69
N ALA A 9 1.67 -1.11 -14.46
CA ALA A 9 2.15 -2.39 -13.93
C ALA A 9 3.11 -2.22 -12.73
N THR A 10 4.01 -1.25 -12.79
CA THR A 10 4.93 -0.92 -11.69
C THR A 10 4.19 -0.47 -10.43
N GLN A 11 3.18 0.39 -10.57
CA GLN A 11 2.36 0.84 -9.44
C GLN A 11 1.56 -0.32 -8.83
N LYS A 12 1.00 -1.21 -9.66
CA LYS A 12 0.30 -2.43 -9.19
C LYS A 12 1.23 -3.31 -8.35
N ALA A 13 2.45 -3.56 -8.83
CA ALA A 13 3.43 -4.39 -8.13
C ALA A 13 3.84 -3.77 -6.77
N LEU A 14 4.08 -2.47 -6.73
CA LEU A 14 4.44 -1.75 -5.50
C LEU A 14 3.30 -1.74 -4.48
N LEU A 15 2.07 -1.54 -4.95
CA LEU A 15 0.88 -1.58 -4.11
C LEU A 15 0.63 -2.99 -3.52
N ARG A 16 0.79 -4.05 -4.33
CA ARG A 16 0.70 -5.45 -3.86
C ARG A 16 1.78 -5.79 -2.85
N GLU A 17 3.02 -5.37 -3.11
CA GLU A 17 4.13 -5.59 -2.18
C GLU A 17 3.91 -4.85 -0.86
N ALA A 18 3.32 -3.66 -0.89
CA ALA A 18 2.90 -2.98 0.32
C ALA A 18 1.86 -3.82 1.08
N MET A 19 0.77 -4.24 0.42
CA MET A 19 -0.25 -5.05 1.11
C MET A 19 0.28 -6.39 1.65
N ARG A 20 1.21 -7.02 0.94
CA ARG A 20 1.91 -8.22 1.41
C ARG A 20 2.68 -7.96 2.70
N ARG A 21 3.43 -6.85 2.77
CA ARG A 21 4.16 -6.44 3.99
C ARG A 21 3.24 -6.08 5.15
N TRP A 22 2.08 -5.49 4.84
CA TRP A 22 1.04 -5.25 5.82
C TRP A 22 0.51 -6.57 6.40
N ASN A 23 0.07 -7.49 5.55
CA ASN A 23 -0.46 -8.80 5.96
C ASN A 23 0.53 -9.58 6.83
N LEU A 24 1.82 -9.62 6.44
CA LEU A 24 2.88 -10.25 7.25
C LEU A 24 3.05 -9.65 8.65
N ARG A 25 2.66 -8.39 8.83
CA ARG A 25 2.74 -7.70 10.11
C ARG A 25 1.42 -7.68 10.85
N ARG A 26 0.29 -8.04 10.21
CA ARG A 26 -1.06 -7.97 10.80
C ARG A 26 -1.13 -8.75 12.12
N GLU A 27 -0.53 -9.93 12.19
CA GLU A 27 -0.47 -10.77 13.40
C GLU A 27 0.30 -10.11 14.57
N PHE A 28 1.18 -9.14 14.28
CA PHE A 28 1.99 -8.43 15.28
C PHE A 28 1.52 -6.98 15.54
N ASN A 29 0.57 -6.46 14.74
CA ASN A 29 0.20 -5.05 14.67
C ASN A 29 -1.31 -4.82 14.79
N GLU A 30 -2.08 -5.63 15.53
CA GLU A 30 -3.45 -5.24 15.89
C GLU A 30 -3.49 -4.38 17.16
N PRO A 31 -3.45 -3.04 17.09
CA PRO A 31 -4.36 -2.26 17.88
C PRO A 31 -5.70 -2.24 17.13
N ILE A 32 -6.74 -2.67 17.83
CA ILE A 32 -8.15 -2.59 17.40
C ILE A 32 -8.40 -1.24 16.70
N GLY A 33 -8.85 -1.27 15.43
CA GLY A 33 -9.30 -0.07 14.70
C GLY A 33 -8.39 0.49 13.60
N GLN A 34 -7.34 -0.21 13.17
CA GLN A 34 -6.61 0.18 11.95
C GLN A 34 -7.38 -0.24 10.68
N THR A 35 -7.72 0.75 9.84
CA THR A 35 -8.21 0.60 8.45
C THR A 35 -7.04 0.71 7.47
N LEU A 36 -7.20 0.29 6.20
CA LEU A 36 -6.22 0.54 5.12
C LEU A 36 -5.65 1.97 5.04
N LEU A 37 -6.44 2.98 5.39
CA LEU A 37 -6.03 4.39 5.39
C LEU A 37 -5.13 4.77 6.57
N THR A 38 -5.09 3.92 7.59
CA THR A 38 -4.34 4.11 8.84
C THR A 38 -3.28 3.03 9.05
N ALA A 39 -3.42 1.91 8.34
CA ALA A 39 -2.54 0.77 8.34
C ALA A 39 -1.19 1.12 7.73
N TRP A 40 -0.12 0.64 8.38
CA TRP A 40 1.23 0.80 7.85
C TRP A 40 1.52 -0.32 6.90
N THR A 41 1.50 0.02 5.61
CA THR A 41 1.52 -0.97 4.55
C THR A 41 2.90 -1.17 3.94
N GLY A 42 3.96 -0.54 4.43
CA GLY A 42 5.29 -0.90 3.94
C GLY A 42 6.42 -0.17 4.63
N LEU A 43 7.59 -0.82 4.60
CA LEU A 43 8.87 -0.20 4.91
C LEU A 43 9.62 -0.02 3.59
N GLY A 44 10.04 1.21 3.28
CA GLY A 44 10.86 1.48 2.10
C GLY A 44 11.25 2.95 2.00
N SER A 45 12.20 3.27 1.13
CA SER A 45 12.60 4.66 0.89
C SER A 45 11.58 5.37 0.01
N ALA A 46 11.57 6.70 0.08
CA ALA A 46 10.78 7.53 -0.82
C ALA A 46 11.16 7.31 -2.30
N THR A 47 12.38 6.86 -2.58
CA THR A 47 12.83 6.51 -3.93
C THR A 47 12.24 5.18 -4.41
N HIS A 48 12.09 4.19 -3.53
CA HIS A 48 11.48 2.90 -3.86
C HIS A 48 9.99 3.04 -4.20
N TYR A 49 9.25 3.80 -3.40
CA TYR A 49 7.81 4.03 -3.60
C TYR A 49 7.50 5.25 -4.47
N LYS A 50 8.51 5.90 -5.06
CA LYS A 50 8.34 7.11 -5.88
C LYS A 50 7.20 7.00 -6.91
N PRO A 51 7.03 5.89 -7.66
CA PRO A 51 5.96 5.80 -8.67
C PRO A 51 4.54 5.83 -8.10
N VAL A 52 4.33 5.32 -6.88
CA VAL A 52 3.01 5.32 -6.22
C VAL A 52 2.80 6.57 -5.37
N VAL A 53 3.88 7.17 -4.85
CA VAL A 53 3.83 8.47 -4.15
C VAL A 53 3.56 9.61 -5.13
N ASP A 54 4.29 9.68 -6.25
CA ASP A 54 4.07 10.70 -7.29
C ASP A 54 2.65 10.62 -7.88
N ALA A 55 2.08 9.41 -7.92
CA ALA A 55 0.70 9.18 -8.37
C ALA A 55 -0.36 9.49 -7.30
N GLY A 56 0.05 9.87 -6.09
CA GLY A 56 -0.84 10.16 -4.96
C GLY A 56 -1.57 8.93 -4.40
N LEU A 57 -1.01 7.74 -4.59
CA LEU A 57 -1.58 6.46 -4.10
C LEU A 57 -1.08 6.11 -2.70
N MET A 58 0.08 6.62 -2.30
CA MET A 58 0.68 6.40 -0.98
C MET A 58 1.25 7.69 -0.43
N GLU A 59 1.30 7.78 0.90
CA GLU A 59 1.93 8.89 1.61
C GLU A 59 2.69 8.40 2.84
N PRO A 60 3.71 9.15 3.30
CA PRO A 60 4.47 8.77 4.48
C PRO A 60 3.66 8.98 5.76
N VAL A 61 3.80 8.07 6.74
CA VAL A 61 3.09 8.14 8.03
C VAL A 61 3.62 9.26 8.93
N HIS A 62 4.94 9.45 8.92
CA HIS A 62 5.62 10.55 9.57
C HIS A 62 6.31 11.38 8.50
N GLY A 63 6.34 12.71 8.64
CA GLY A 63 6.72 13.68 7.60
C GLY A 63 7.92 13.30 6.71
N PRO A 64 8.01 13.89 5.50
CA PRO A 64 8.87 13.38 4.43
C PRO A 64 10.35 13.36 4.83
N ASN A 65 10.91 12.17 5.06
CA ASN A 65 12.34 12.01 5.29
C ASN A 65 12.99 11.34 4.07
N LYS A 66 13.60 12.15 3.21
CA LYS A 66 14.23 11.69 1.96
C LYS A 66 15.54 10.98 2.29
N GLY A 67 15.54 9.65 2.31
CA GLY A 67 16.77 8.85 2.40
C GLY A 67 16.71 7.68 3.37
N ASN A 68 15.75 7.68 4.29
CA ASN A 68 15.56 6.60 5.25
C ASN A 68 14.32 5.76 4.91
N SER A 69 14.33 4.51 5.36
CA SER A 69 13.15 3.67 5.37
C SER A 69 12.10 4.30 6.28
N ILE A 70 10.95 4.66 5.73
CA ILE A 70 9.82 5.18 6.49
C ILE A 70 8.59 4.28 6.32
N TRP A 71 7.64 4.44 7.22
CA TRP A 71 6.34 3.80 7.11
C TRP A 71 5.46 4.54 6.10
N TRP A 72 4.77 3.76 5.29
CA TRP A 72 3.84 4.25 4.27
C TRP A 72 2.43 3.78 4.57
N LYS A 73 1.45 4.57 4.16
CA LYS A 73 0.03 4.22 4.18
C LYS A 73 -0.61 4.54 2.84
N LEU A 74 -1.74 3.90 2.54
CA LEU A 74 -2.53 4.22 1.36
C LEU A 74 -3.26 5.55 1.57
N THR A 75 -3.36 6.34 0.50
CA THR A 75 -4.34 7.43 0.42
C THR A 75 -5.71 6.85 0.06
N GLU A 76 -6.77 7.66 0.09
CA GLU A 76 -8.09 7.26 -0.44
C GLU A 76 -7.99 6.78 -1.90
N LYS A 77 -7.19 7.47 -2.70
CA LYS A 77 -6.88 7.09 -4.08
C LYS A 77 -6.20 5.71 -4.15
N GLY A 78 -5.25 5.45 -3.25
CA GLY A 78 -4.57 4.16 -3.13
C GLY A 78 -5.51 3.03 -2.73
N VAL A 79 -6.44 3.28 -1.81
CA VAL A 79 -7.45 2.28 -1.41
C VAL A 79 -8.36 1.93 -2.58
N LEU A 80 -8.85 2.93 -3.32
CA LEU A 80 -9.64 2.67 -4.53
C LEU A 80 -8.84 1.88 -5.57
N ALA A 81 -7.53 2.16 -5.72
CA ALA A 81 -6.66 1.36 -6.58
C ALA A 81 -6.62 -0.11 -6.14
N MET A 82 -6.45 -0.37 -4.84
CA MET A 82 -6.42 -1.73 -4.31
C MET A 82 -7.73 -2.49 -4.56
N ILE A 83 -8.86 -1.83 -4.32
CA ILE A 83 -10.20 -2.41 -4.58
C ILE A 83 -10.34 -2.76 -6.08
N LEU A 84 -9.96 -1.87 -6.98
CA LEU A 84 -10.00 -2.11 -8.43
C LEU A 84 -9.04 -3.22 -8.88
N LEU A 85 -7.97 -3.48 -8.11
CA LEU A 85 -7.04 -4.57 -8.35
C LEU A 85 -7.50 -5.90 -7.75
N GLY A 86 -8.71 -5.95 -7.20
CA GLY A 86 -9.33 -7.13 -6.60
C GLY A 86 -8.94 -7.35 -5.14
N TRP A 87 -8.21 -6.43 -4.50
CA TRP A 87 -7.81 -6.60 -3.11
C TRP A 87 -8.88 -6.05 -2.19
N THR A 88 -9.52 -6.95 -1.44
CA THR A 88 -10.43 -6.59 -0.34
C THR A 88 -9.79 -6.95 1.00
N GLU A 89 -9.96 -6.10 2.02
CA GLU A 89 -9.43 -6.36 3.36
C GLU A 89 -9.91 -7.75 3.82
N GLY A 90 -8.98 -8.69 4.05
CA GLY A 90 -9.30 -10.05 4.50
C GLY A 90 -8.92 -11.18 3.53
N GLU A 91 -8.55 -10.88 2.29
CA GLU A 91 -8.00 -11.90 1.38
C GLU A 91 -6.58 -12.31 1.83
N LEU A 92 -6.50 -13.50 2.44
CA LEU A 92 -5.26 -14.25 2.55
C LEU A 92 -4.85 -14.66 1.13
N TYR A 93 -3.63 -14.36 0.72
CA TYR A 93 -3.09 -14.89 -0.53
C TYR A 93 -2.97 -16.42 -0.39
N GLU A 94 -3.85 -17.18 -1.03
CA GLU A 94 -3.76 -18.65 -1.16
C GLU A 94 -2.67 -19.06 -2.18
N GLU A 95 -1.45 -18.51 -2.10
CA GLU A 95 -0.34 -18.88 -2.99
C GLU A 95 0.90 -19.40 -2.24
N GLU A 96 0.73 -19.97 -1.03
CA GLU A 96 1.79 -20.73 -0.35
C GLU A 96 1.34 -22.15 0.09
N ILE A 97 0.43 -22.78 -0.65
CA ILE A 97 0.21 -24.24 -0.56
C ILE A 97 0.15 -24.81 -1.98
N GLY A 98 1.33 -24.94 -2.60
CA GLY A 98 1.58 -25.69 -3.82
C GLY A 98 2.83 -26.53 -3.65
#